data_AF-A0A1M2Z2B4-F1
#
_entry.id   AF-A0A1M2Z2B4-F1
#
_cell.length_a   1.000
_cell.length_b   1.000
_cell.length_c   1.000
_cell.angle_alpha   90.00
_cell.angle_beta   90.00
_cell.angle_gamma   90.00
#
_symmetry.space_group_name_H-M   'P 1'
#
loop_
_entity.id
_entity.type
_entity.pdbx_description
1 polymer ?
#
loop_
_entity_poly.entity_id
_entity_poly.type
_entity_poly.pdbx_seq_one_letter_code
_entity_poly.pdbx_strand_id
1 'polypeptide(L)'
;MESTMTQINPSRGVADGIEFDDLNSFPDSYKNLLAAREVVYCTELTIEGHTYAGTIIARDLPMAERVAFGRGLGEEIVGRLVLAGSSREA
;
A
#
# COMPACT_ATOMS: atom_id res chain seq x y z
N MET A 1 22.46 -3.39 -19.67
CA MET A 1 21.75 -3.77 -18.43
C MET A 1 20.41 -4.30 -18.87
N GLU A 2 20.11 -5.57 -18.63
CA GLU A 2 18.73 -6.05 -18.79
C GLU A 2 17.87 -5.26 -17.79
N SER A 3 16.95 -4.44 -18.29
CA SER A 3 15.80 -4.04 -17.49
C SER A 3 14.98 -5.30 -17.26
N THR A 4 15.17 -5.95 -16.12
CA THR A 4 14.24 -6.98 -15.67
C THR A 4 12.91 -6.29 -15.38
N MET A 5 11.89 -6.67 -16.15
CA MET A 5 10.52 -6.21 -15.98
C MET A 5 10.04 -6.54 -14.55
N THR A 6 9.63 -5.53 -13.79
CA THR A 6 9.08 -5.73 -12.44
C THR A 6 7.80 -6.56 -12.51
N GLN A 7 7.74 -7.64 -11.75
CA GLN A 7 6.56 -8.52 -11.72
C GLN A 7 5.54 -7.99 -10.73
N ILE A 8 4.39 -7.53 -11.21
CA ILE A 8 3.33 -6.99 -10.38
C ILE A 8 2.08 -7.88 -10.36
N ASN A 9 1.51 -8.07 -9.16
CA ASN A 9 0.17 -8.58 -8.95
C ASN A 9 -0.67 -7.48 -8.27
N PRO A 10 -1.33 -6.62 -9.05
CA PRO A 10 -2.10 -5.49 -8.52
C PRO A 10 -3.24 -5.92 -7.60
N SER A 11 -3.88 -7.06 -7.91
CA SER A 11 -5.02 -7.57 -7.13
C SER A 11 -4.65 -8.02 -5.72
N ARG A 12 -3.36 -8.28 -5.48
CA ARG A 12 -2.81 -8.69 -4.18
C ARG A 12 -1.94 -7.61 -3.55
N GLY A 13 -1.69 -6.49 -4.22
CA GLY A 13 -0.72 -5.49 -3.78
C GLY A 13 0.68 -6.06 -3.61
N VAL A 14 1.17 -6.86 -4.58
CA VAL A 14 2.51 -7.47 -4.53
C VAL A 14 3.33 -7.08 -5.76
N ALA A 15 4.58 -6.66 -5.56
CA ALA A 15 5.54 -6.37 -6.62
C ALA A 15 6.87 -7.07 -6.32
N ASP A 16 7.45 -7.80 -7.28
CA ASP A 16 8.69 -8.59 -7.12
C ASP A 16 8.69 -9.50 -5.87
N GLY A 17 7.52 -10.02 -5.50
CA GLY A 17 7.33 -10.87 -4.32
C GLY A 17 7.22 -10.11 -2.99
N ILE A 18 7.25 -8.78 -3.01
CA ILE A 18 7.13 -7.89 -1.86
C ILE A 18 5.71 -7.33 -1.78
N GLU A 19 5.05 -7.49 -0.63
CA GLU A 19 3.72 -6.93 -0.39
C GLU A 19 3.82 -5.43 -0.08
N PHE A 20 3.14 -4.62 -0.89
CA PHE A 20 3.07 -3.17 -0.76
C PHE A 20 1.72 -2.66 -0.23
N ASP A 21 0.73 -3.55 -0.06
CA ASP A 21 -0.58 -3.25 0.51
C ASP A 21 -0.82 -4.07 1.79
N ASP A 22 -0.49 -3.49 2.96
CA ASP A 22 -0.65 -4.16 4.26
C ASP A 22 -2.11 -4.49 4.62
N LEU A 23 -3.07 -3.79 4.01
CA LEU A 23 -4.50 -4.03 4.19
C LEU A 23 -5.07 -5.05 3.21
N ASN A 24 -4.25 -5.62 2.34
CA ASN A 24 -4.65 -6.68 1.43
C ASN A 24 -5.28 -7.84 2.22
N SER A 25 -6.41 -8.35 1.74
CA SER A 25 -7.22 -9.40 2.39
C SER A 25 -7.85 -9.04 3.75
N PHE A 26 -7.66 -7.83 4.29
CA PHE A 26 -8.39 -7.41 5.49
C PHE A 26 -9.85 -7.12 5.14
N PRO A 27 -10.83 -7.54 5.97
CA PRO A 27 -12.21 -7.10 5.82
C PRO A 27 -12.33 -5.60 6.12
N ASP A 28 -13.29 -4.92 5.47
CA ASP A 28 -13.45 -3.46 5.57
C ASP A 28 -13.66 -2.98 7.01
N SER A 29 -14.29 -3.78 7.87
CA SER A 29 -14.43 -3.47 9.31
C SER A 29 -13.09 -3.34 10.02
N TYR A 30 -12.11 -4.18 9.68
CA TYR A 30 -10.75 -4.09 10.24
C TYR A 30 -9.95 -2.95 9.63
N LYS A 31 -10.08 -2.71 8.32
CA LYS A 31 -9.46 -1.56 7.65
C LYS A 31 -9.92 -0.26 8.28
N ASN A 32 -11.23 -0.12 8.50
CA ASN A 32 -11.84 1.05 9.13
C ASN A 32 -11.44 1.21 10.60
N LEU A 33 -11.28 0.11 11.34
CA LEU A 33 -10.74 0.15 12.69
C LEU A 33 -9.31 0.73 12.69
N LEU A 34 -8.44 0.26 11.80
CA LEU A 34 -7.05 0.74 11.71
C LEU A 34 -6.98 2.20 11.20
N ALA A 35 -7.80 2.56 10.21
CA ALA A 35 -7.93 3.94 9.73
C ALA A 35 -8.38 4.88 10.85
N ALA A 36 -9.36 4.50 11.66
CA ALA A 36 -9.83 5.28 12.82
C ALA A 36 -8.77 5.42 13.93
N ARG A 37 -7.71 4.58 13.92
CA ARG A 37 -6.53 4.73 14.79
C ARG A 37 -5.43 5.56 14.17
N GLU A 38 -5.62 6.07 12.96
CA GLU A 38 -4.67 6.89 12.20
C GLU A 38 -3.33 6.19 11.93
N VAL A 39 -3.31 4.85 11.91
CA VAL A 39 -2.09 4.05 11.72
C VAL A 39 -1.91 3.51 10.30
N VAL A 40 -2.75 3.92 9.35
CA VAL A 40 -2.69 3.46 7.96
C VAL A 40 -2.28 4.62 7.05
N TYR A 41 -1.16 4.45 6.38
CA TYR A 41 -0.60 5.37 5.39
C TYR A 41 -0.89 4.84 3.99
N CYS A 42 -1.44 5.69 3.13
CA CYS A 42 -1.67 5.34 1.72
C CYS A 42 -0.37 5.54 0.94
N THR A 43 -0.05 4.60 0.06
CA THR A 43 1.12 4.68 -0.82
C THR A 43 0.73 4.64 -2.29
N GLU A 44 1.56 5.23 -3.14
CA GLU A 44 1.53 5.08 -4.59
C GLU A 44 2.84 4.49 -5.08
N LEU A 45 2.75 3.44 -5.89
CA LEU A 45 3.88 2.78 -6.54
C LEU A 45 3.75 2.94 -8.05
N THR A 46 4.71 3.59 -8.70
CA THR A 46 4.71 3.75 -10.17
C THR A 46 5.68 2.78 -10.81
N ILE A 47 5.16 1.84 -11.61
CA ILE A 47 5.92 0.86 -12.38
C ILE A 47 5.52 0.98 -13.84
N GLU A 48 6.49 1.20 -14.72
CA GLU A 48 6.29 1.25 -16.18
C GLU A 48 5.17 2.23 -16.62
N GLY A 49 5.03 3.36 -15.92
CA GLY A 49 4.01 4.37 -16.22
C GLY A 49 2.61 4.06 -15.67
N HIS A 50 2.45 2.96 -14.94
CA HIS A 50 1.23 2.62 -14.23
C HIS A 50 1.40 2.86 -12.73
N THR A 51 0.41 3.52 -12.12
CA THR A 51 0.38 3.80 -10.68
C THR A 51 -0.54 2.82 -9.97
N TYR A 52 -0.02 2.22 -8.90
CA TYR A 52 -0.72 1.24 -8.07
C TYR A 52 -0.84 1.78 -6.65
N ALA A 53 -2.05 1.69 -6.10
CA ALA A 53 -2.31 2.11 -4.73
C ALA A 53 -1.94 0.98 -3.75
N GLY A 54 -1.29 1.35 -2.65
CA GLY A 54 -0.92 0.46 -1.56
C GLY A 54 -1.20 1.08 -0.20
N THR A 55 -0.83 0.34 0.84
CA THR A 55 -0.95 0.79 2.22
C THR A 55 0.20 0.29 3.09
N ILE A 56 0.52 1.09 4.12
CA ILE A 56 1.45 0.75 5.18
C ILE A 56 0.75 0.93 6.53
N ILE A 57 0.77 -0.10 7.38
CA ILE A 57 0.39 0.00 8.78
C ILE A 57 1.63 0.42 9.59
N ALA A 58 1.60 1.62 10.14
CA ALA A 58 2.69 2.14 10.95
C ALA A 58 2.19 3.06 12.07
N ARG A 59 2.95 3.11 13.16
CA ARG A 59 2.64 3.94 14.34
C ARG A 59 2.70 5.46 14.07
N ASP A 60 3.51 5.87 13.11
CA ASP A 60 3.77 7.27 12.75
C ASP A 60 4.40 7.34 11.34
N LEU A 61 4.45 8.56 10.77
CA LEU A 61 4.95 8.79 9.41
C LEU A 61 6.43 8.37 9.25
N PRO A 62 7.35 8.69 10.18
CA PRO A 62 8.74 8.24 10.08
C PRO A 62 8.90 6.72 10.10
N MET A 63 7.99 5.98 10.75
CA MET A 63 7.98 4.52 10.66
C MET A 63 7.46 4.05 9.30
N ALA A 64 6.42 4.69 8.76
CA ALA A 64 5.91 4.37 7.43
C ALA A 64 6.98 4.57 6.34
N GLU A 65 7.71 5.70 6.39
CA GLU A 65 8.82 5.99 5.46
C GLU A 65 9.92 4.93 5.54
N ARG A 66 10.23 4.45 6.75
CA ARG A 66 11.19 3.35 6.96
C ARG A 66 10.71 2.03 6.37
N VAL A 67 9.41 1.73 6.46
CA VAL A 67 8.82 0.53 5.84
C VAL A 67 8.87 0.64 4.31
N ALA A 68 8.45 1.76 3.73
CA ALA A 68 8.51 2.01 2.29
C ALA A 68 9.94 1.88 1.74
N PHE A 69 10.91 2.52 2.41
CA PHE A 69 12.32 2.39 2.07
C PHE A 69 12.81 0.93 2.19
N GLY A 70 12.41 0.23 3.26
CA GLY A 70 12.79 -1.16 3.50
C GLY A 70 12.23 -2.15 2.48
N ARG A 71 11.04 -1.89 1.93
CA ARG A 71 10.47 -2.67 0.82
C ARG A 71 11.26 -2.49 -0.48
N GLY A 72 11.91 -1.34 -0.68
CA GLY A 72 12.80 -1.12 -1.83
C GLY A 72 12.10 -1.03 -3.19
N LEU A 73 10.76 -0.91 -3.20
CA LEU A 73 9.95 -0.83 -4.42
C LEU A 73 9.87 0.58 -5.02
N GLY A 74 10.21 1.61 -4.23
CA GLY A 74 10.11 3.01 -4.66
C GLY A 74 8.70 3.60 -4.53
N GLU A 75 7.86 3.03 -3.67
CA GLU A 75 6.55 3.59 -3.33
C GLU A 75 6.65 4.86 -2.48
N GLU A 76 5.75 5.82 -2.73
CA GLU A 76 5.69 7.10 -2.04
C GLU A 76 4.47 7.16 -1.13
N ILE A 77 4.60 7.80 0.03
CA ILE A 77 3.47 8.03 0.95
C ILE A 77 2.71 9.27 0.47
N VAL A 78 1.43 9.09 0.13
CA VAL A 78 0.58 10.16 -0.43
C VAL A 78 -0.47 10.67 0.55
N GLY A 79 -0.64 10.01 1.70
CA GLY A 79 -1.58 10.44 2.72
C GLY A 79 -1.84 9.40 3.80
N ARG A 80 -2.94 9.59 4.53
CA ARG A 80 -3.45 8.64 5.53
C ARG A 80 -4.84 8.18 5.12
N LEU A 81 -5.14 6.91 5.36
CA LEU A 81 -6.45 6.36 5.10
C LEU A 81 -7.46 6.89 6.14
N VAL A 82 -8.56 7.47 5.66
CA VAL A 82 -9.63 8.01 6.52
C VAL A 82 -10.76 7.00 6.68
N LEU A 83 -11.16 6.35 5.57
CA LEU A 83 -12.20 5.34 5.53
C LEU A 83 -11.93 4.41 4.35
N ALA A 84 -12.01 3.11 4.58
CA ALA A 84 -12.12 2.09 3.55
C ALA A 84 -13.60 1.80 3.27
N GLY A 85 -13.94 1.72 1.98
CA GLY A 85 -15.23 1.25 1.53
C GLY A 85 -15.06 0.43 0.25
N SER A 86 -15.83 -0.64 0.13
CA SER A 86 -15.98 -1.36 -1.13
C SER A 86 -17.11 -0.74 -1.96
N SER A 87 -16.88 -0.57 -3.26
CA SER A 87 -17.94 -0.25 -4.23
C SER A 87 -18.87 -1.44 -4.54
N ARG A 88 -18.74 -2.58 -3.85
CA ARG A 88 -19.62 -3.75 -4.01
C ARG A 88 -20.95 -3.64 -3.27
N GLU A 89 -21.16 -2.61 -2.46
CA GLU A 89 -22.41 -2.38 -1.70
C GLU A 89 -23.15 -1.11 -2.11
N ALA A 90 -22.99 -0.66 -3.37
CA ALA A 90 -23.77 0.43 -3.97
C ALA A 90 -24.78 -0.11 -4.99
#